data_AF-A0A2H9M4Y5-F1
#
_entry.id   AF-A0A2H9M4Y5-F1
#
_cell.length_a   1.000
_cell.length_b   1.000
_cell.length_c   1.000
_cell.angle_alpha   90.00
_cell.angle_beta   90.00
_cell.angle_gamma   90.00
#
_symmetry.space_group_name_H-M   'P 1'
#
loop_
_entity.id
_entity.type
_entity.pdbx_description
1 polymer ?
#
loop_
_entity_poly.entity_id
_entity_poly.type
_entity_poly.pdbx_seq_one_letter_code
_entity_poly.pdbx_strand_id
1 'polypeptide(L)' 'MKNLKRYEEAEKEYREAIKINPKDADAHNNLGILLKNLKRYEEAEKEFREAIKINPNDADAHNNLGIL' A
#
# COMPACT_ATOMS: atom_id res chain seq x y z
N MET A 1 20.42 6.51 -5.32
CA MET A 1 19.72 7.01 -6.53
C MET A 1 18.92 5.91 -7.23
N LYS A 2 19.52 4.77 -7.63
CA LYS A 2 18.81 3.67 -8.33
C LYS A 2 17.58 3.13 -7.58
N ASN A 3 17.64 3.02 -6.25
CA ASN A 3 16.53 2.50 -5.45
C ASN A 3 15.35 3.48 -5.36
N LEU A 4 15.61 4.79 -5.25
CA LEU A 4 14.54 5.80 -5.21
C LEU A 4 13.74 5.81 -6.52
N LYS A 5 14.42 5.76 -7.66
CA LYS A 5 13.77 5.66 -8.98
C LYS A 5 12.87 4.41 -9.10
N ARG A 6 13.33 3.28 -8.56
CA ARG A 6 12.53 2.04 -8.55
C ARG A 6 11.31 2.13 -7.62
N TYR A 7 11.41 2.87 -6.52
CA TYR A 7 10.27 3.11 -5.63
C TYR A 7 9.23 4.03 -6.25
N GLU A 8 9.65 5.08 -6.97
CA GLU A 8 8.73 5.95 -7.72
C GLU A 8 8.00 5.17 -8.83
N GLU A 9 8.72 4.33 -9.58
CA GLU A 9 8.13 3.44 -10.59
C GLU A 9 7.12 2.46 -9.94
N ALA A 10 7.50 1.83 -8.82
CA ALA A 10 6.60 0.91 -8.12
C ALA A 10 5.35 1.62 -7.59
N GLU A 11 5.48 2.81 -7.01
CA GLU A 11 4.33 3.59 -6.52
C GLU A 11 3.37 3.91 -7.66
N LYS A 12 3.90 4.31 -8.81
CA LYS A 12 3.09 4.60 -10.00
C LYS A 12 2.28 3.38 -10.44
N GLU A 13 2.91 2.21 -10.54
CA GLU A 13 2.23 0.99 -10.97
C GLU A 13 1.16 0.52 -9.96
N TYR A 14 1.44 0.61 -8.65
CA TYR A 14 0.42 0.30 -7.64
C TYR A 14 -0.78 1.26 -7.70
N ARG A 15 -0.53 2.56 -7.92
CA ARG A 15 -1.62 3.55 -8.06
C ARG A 15 -2.44 3.31 -9.33
N GLU A 16 -1.83 2.93 -10.44
CA GLU A 16 -2.58 2.55 -11.64
C GLU A 16 -3.36 1.24 -11.44
N ALA A 17 -2.81 0.25 -10.72
CA ALA A 17 -3.54 -0.97 -10.35
C ALA A 17 -4.80 -0.64 -9.53
N ILE A 18 -4.69 0.22 -8.52
CA ILE A 18 -5.81 0.71 -7.71
C ILE A 18 -6.83 1.47 -8.57
N LYS A 19 -6.37 2.27 -9.53
CA LYS A 19 -7.26 3.00 -10.45
C LYS A 19 -8.03 2.07 -11.38
N ILE A 20 -7.40 0.99 -11.85
CA ILE A 20 -8.03 -0.05 -12.68
C ILE A 20 -9.02 -0.86 -11.86
N ASN A 21 -8.63 -1.27 -10.64
CA ASN A 21 -9.48 -1.99 -9.70
C ASN A 21 -9.38 -1.38 -8.28
N PRO A 22 -10.30 -0.47 -7.92
CA PRO A 22 -10.32 0.14 -6.59
C PRO A 22 -10.68 -0.81 -5.46
N LYS A 23 -11.04 -2.07 -5.76
CA LYS A 23 -11.36 -3.12 -4.77
C LYS A 23 -10.26 -4.18 -4.69
N ASP A 24 -9.06 -3.86 -5.16
CA ASP A 24 -7.89 -4.73 -5.03
C ASP A 24 -7.21 -4.48 -3.68
N ALA A 25 -7.55 -5.31 -2.68
CA ALA A 25 -6.97 -5.19 -1.34
C ALA A 25 -5.45 -5.38 -1.35
N ASP A 26 -4.92 -6.26 -2.20
CA ASP A 26 -3.48 -6.54 -2.29
C ASP A 26 -2.73 -5.32 -2.86
N ALA A 27 -3.30 -4.63 -3.86
CA ALA A 27 -2.71 -3.42 -4.41
C ALA A 27 -2.62 -2.30 -3.36
N HIS A 28 -3.69 -2.11 -2.57
CA HIS A 28 -3.69 -1.18 -1.45
C HIS A 28 -2.66 -1.57 -0.37
N ASN A 29 -2.61 -2.84 0.05
CA ASN A 29 -1.64 -3.33 1.05
C ASN A 29 -0.19 -3.12 0.57
N ASN A 30 0.12 -3.47 -0.68
CA ASN A 30 1.45 -3.33 -1.24
C ASN A 30 1.88 -1.86 -1.39
N LEU A 31 0.97 -0.97 -1.78
CA LEU A 31 1.23 0.47 -1.80
C LEU A 31 1.52 0.98 -0.38
N GLY A 32 0.78 0.52 0.63
CA GLY A 32 1.03 0.84 2.04
C GLY A 32 2.44 0.42 2.50
N ILE A 33 2.88 -0.79 2.17
CA ILE A 33 4.24 -1.28 2.49
C ILE A 33 5.31 -0.38 1.84
N LEU A 34 5.12 -0.02 0.57
CA LEU A 34 6.04 0.84 -0.15
C LEU A 34 6.12 2.23 0.50
N LEU A 35 4.98 2.84 0.82
CA LEU A 35 4.90 4.15 1.47
C LEU A 35 5.55 4.14 2.86
N LYS A 36 5.36 3.06 3.64
CA LYS A 36 6.06 2.85 4.92
C LYS A 36 7.58 2.82 4.74
N ASN A 37 8.08 2.10 3.73
CA ASN A 37 9.51 2.06 3.43
C ASN A 37 10.09 3.42 3.02
N LEU A 38 9.25 4.28 2.43
CA LEU A 38 9.56 5.68 2.11
C LEU A 38 9.33 6.64 3.30
N LYS A 39 8.93 6.13 4.47
CA LYS A 39 8.60 6.89 5.68
C LYS A 39 7.43 7.87 5.52
N ARG A 40 6.52 7.59 4.58
CA ARG A 40 5.26 8.32 4.36
C ARG A 40 4.14 7.62 5.12
N TYR A 41 4.19 7.73 6.45
CA TYR A 41 3.37 6.91 7.35
C TYR A 41 1.88 7.21 7.25
N GLU A 42 1.49 8.48 7.11
CA GLU A 42 0.08 8.87 7.02
C GLU A 42 -0.58 8.31 5.75
N GLU A 43 0.16 8.28 4.63
CA GLU A 43 -0.33 7.69 3.39
C GLU A 43 -0.37 6.16 3.49
N ALA A 44 0.65 5.54 4.10
CA ALA A 44 0.68 4.09 4.31
C ALA A 44 -0.52 3.62 5.16
N GLU A 45 -0.84 4.34 6.24
CA GLU A 45 -1.98 4.04 7.11
C GLU A 45 -3.28 4.02 6.32
N LYS A 46 -3.47 5.03 5.46
CA LYS A 46 -4.67 5.15 4.63
C LYS A 46 -4.83 3.94 3.71
N GLU A 47 -3.74 3.52 3.05
CA GLU A 47 -3.78 2.38 2.13
C GLU A 47 -4.03 1.05 2.86
N PHE A 48 -3.42 0.82 4.03
CA PHE A 48 -3.71 -0.37 4.84
C PHE A 48 -5.16 -0.40 5.33
N ARG A 49 -5.71 0.74 5.74
CA ARG A 49 -7.13 0.83 6.14
C ARG A 49 -8.07 0.53 4.98
N GLU A 50 -7.75 0.97 3.77
CA GLU A 50 -8.58 0.66 2.60
C GLU A 50 -8.47 -0.83 2.23
N ALA A 51 -7.27 -1.44 2.31
CA ALA A 51 -7.10 -2.88 2.15
C ALA A 51 -7.97 -3.68 3.14
N ILE A 52 -7.95 -3.32 4.43
CA ILE A 52 -8.79 -3.95 5.48
C ILE A 52 -10.28 -3.72 5.21
N LYS A 53 -10.67 -2.54 4.72
CA LYS A 53 -12.07 -2.24 4.41
C LYS A 53 -12.58 -3.08 3.22
N ILE A 54 -11.73 -3.35 2.24
CA ILE A 54 -12.03 -4.20 1.08
C ILE A 54 -12.06 -5.68 1.49
N ASN A 55 -11.04 -6.14 2.22
CA ASN A 55 -10.92 -7.48 2.74
C ASN A 55 -10.67 -7.45 4.27
N PRO A 56 -11.74 -7.51 5.09
CA PRO A 56 -11.61 -7.46 6.54
C PRO A 56 -10.80 -8.60 7.17
N ASN A 57 -10.62 -9.70 6.43
CA ASN A 57 -9.89 -10.89 6.88
C ASN A 57 -8.43 -10.92 6.39
N ASP A 58 -7.94 -9.85 5.75
CA ASP A 58 -6.54 -9.75 5.33
C ASP A 58 -5.62 -9.59 6.55
N ALA A 59 -5.08 -10.71 7.01
CA ALA A 59 -4.20 -10.76 8.18
C ALA A 59 -2.92 -9.93 7.99
N ASP A 60 -2.40 -9.85 6.76
CA ASP A 60 -1.18 -9.11 6.47
C ASP A 60 -1.44 -7.60 6.56
N ALA A 61 -2.57 -7.12 6.04
CA ALA A 61 -2.95 -5.71 6.16
C ALA A 61 -3.17 -5.29 7.63
N HIS A 62 -3.79 -6.14 8.46
CA HIS A 62 -3.91 -5.89 9.90
C HIS A 62 -2.55 -5.85 10.60
N ASN A 63 -1.68 -6.82 10.31
CA ASN A 63 -0.33 -6.87 10.88
C ASN A 63 0.47 -5.63 10.47
N ASN A 64 0.43 -5.26 9.19
CA ASN A 64 1.13 -4.10 8.64
C ASN A 64 0.67 -2.79 9.26
N LEU A 65 -0.64 -2.62 9.48
CA LEU A 65 -1.19 -1.46 10.18
C LEU A 65 -0.77 -1.45 11.67
N GLY A 66 -0.69 -2.61 12.32
CA GLY A 66 -0.28 -2.73 13.71
C GLY A 66 1.20 -2.41 13.96
N ILE A 67 2.07 -2.57 12.96
CA ILE A 67 3.52 -2.29 13.05
C ILE A 67 3.95 -1.01 12.32
N LEU A 68 3.00 -0.25 11.76
CA LEU A 68 3.26 1.00 11.04
C LEU A 68 3.82 2.07 11.98
#